data_AF-A0A392QMI5-F1
#
_entry.id   AF-A0A392QMI5-F1
#
_cell.length_a   1.000
_cell.length_b   1.000
_cell.length_c   1.000
_cell.angle_alpha   90.00
_cell.angle_beta   90.00
_cell.angle_gamma   90.00
#
_symmetry.space_group_name_H-M   'P 1'
#
loop_
_entity.id
_entity.type
_entity.pdbx_description
1 polymer ?
#
loop_
_entity_poly.entity_id
_entity_poly.type
_entity_poly.pdbx_seq_one_letter_code
_entity_poly.pdbx_strand_id
1 'polypeptide(L)'
;MWDSMIEDVKKAMFKHEGISNVEMSTFHQVVHAILIDRWTKSSTPLHCLAHSLNPRYYSTEWPREDPNRIPPHQDTELTDKREKCFRRVFPNADE
;
A
#
# COMPACT_ATOMS: atom_id res chain seq x y z
N MET A 1 12.59 -0.97 -4.90
CA MET A 1 11.19 -0.73 -5.32
C MET A 1 10.46 -2.06 -5.20
N TRP A 2 9.15 -2.10 -4.99
CA TRP A 2 8.36 -3.34 -4.78
C TRP A 2 8.82 -4.56 -5.61
N ASP A 3 9.07 -4.35 -6.90
CA ASP A 3 9.49 -5.39 -7.84
C ASP A 3 10.82 -6.06 -7.47
N SER A 4 11.79 -5.30 -6.93
CA SER A 4 13.08 -5.86 -6.50
C SER A 4 12.93 -6.73 -5.26
N MET A 5 12.05 -6.35 -4.33
CA MET A 5 11.76 -7.14 -3.14
C MET A 5 11.02 -8.44 -3.49
N ILE A 6 10.04 -8.38 -4.40
CA ILE A 6 9.32 -9.56 -4.89
C ILE A 6 10.28 -10.57 -5.54
N GLU A 7 11.21 -10.09 -6.37
CA GLU A 7 12.21 -10.93 -7.01
C GLU A 7 13.16 -11.61 -6.00
N ASP A 8 13.59 -10.89 -4.96
CA ASP A 8 14.45 -11.46 -3.93
C ASP A 8 13.72 -12.51 -3.08
N VAL A 9 12.45 -12.28 -2.74
CA VAL A 9 11.59 -13.27 -2.06
C VAL A 9 11.40 -14.51 -2.94
N LYS A 10 11.12 -14.32 -4.23
CA LYS A 10 10.98 -15.42 -5.19
C LYS A 10 12.25 -16.27 -5.25
N LYS A 11 13.43 -15.67 -5.38
CA LYS A 11 14.71 -16.39 -5.38
C LYS A 11 14.95 -17.19 -4.10
N ALA A 12 14.61 -16.62 -2.94
CA ALA A 12 14.74 -17.30 -1.66
C ALA A 12 13.84 -18.54 -1.58
N MET A 13 12.60 -18.44 -2.06
CA MET A 13 11.65 -19.55 -2.09
C MET A 13 12.10 -20.66 -3.05
N PHE A 14 12.50 -20.30 -4.27
CA PHE A 14 12.92 -21.27 -5.28
C PHE A 14 14.19 -22.01 -4.85
N LYS A 15 15.11 -21.31 -4.19
CA LYS A 15 16.28 -21.93 -3.54
C LYS A 15 15.87 -22.91 -2.43
N HIS A 16 14.85 -22.58 -1.64
CA HIS A 16 14.37 -23.45 -0.57
C HIS A 16 13.72 -24.73 -1.10
N GLU A 17 12.96 -24.63 -2.18
CA GLU A 17 12.25 -25.77 -2.77
C GLU A 17 13.12 -26.59 -3.73
N GLY A 18 14.30 -26.08 -4.13
CA GLY A 18 15.19 -26.77 -5.08
C GLY A 18 14.66 -26.76 -6.52
N ILE A 19 13.77 -25.83 -6.84
CA ILE A 19 13.01 -25.78 -8.10
C ILE A 19 13.65 -24.75 -9.05
N SER A 20 13.61 -25.04 -10.36
CA SER A 20 14.06 -24.11 -11.40
C SER A 20 13.18 -22.87 -11.51
N ASN A 21 13.76 -21.71 -11.88
CA ASN A 21 13.05 -20.43 -12.10
C ASN A 21 11.95 -20.47 -13.18
N VAL A 22 11.82 -21.59 -13.90
CA VAL A 22 10.87 -21.82 -14.98
C VAL A 22 9.62 -22.57 -14.51
N GLU A 23 9.68 -23.26 -13.37
CA GLU A 23 8.58 -24.09 -12.88
C GLU A 23 7.61 -23.30 -11.98
N MET A 24 6.32 -23.66 -12.06
CA MET A 24 5.30 -23.07 -11.21
C MET A 24 5.32 -23.69 -9.82
N SER A 25 5.72 -22.91 -8.82
CA SER A 25 5.60 -23.29 -7.40
C SER A 25 4.26 -22.85 -6.82
N THR A 26 3.48 -23.82 -6.31
CA THR A 26 2.21 -23.55 -5.61
C THR A 26 2.44 -22.75 -4.33
N PHE A 27 3.56 -22.97 -3.63
CA PHE A 27 3.96 -22.17 -2.47
C PHE A 27 4.26 -20.73 -2.87
N HIS A 28 5.01 -20.51 -3.95
CA HIS A 28 5.26 -19.18 -4.50
C HIS A 28 3.97 -18.44 -4.85
N GLN A 29 2.99 -19.11 -5.44
CA GLN A 29 1.70 -18.50 -5.76
C GLN A 29 0.95 -18.02 -4.51
N VAL A 30 0.89 -18.84 -3.47
CA VAL A 30 0.22 -18.49 -2.20
C VAL A 30 0.92 -17.30 -1.55
N VAL A 31 2.26 -17.32 -1.45
CA VAL A 31 3.02 -16.21 -0.86
C VAL A 31 2.90 -14.95 -1.70
N HIS A 32 2.98 -15.05 -3.02
CA HIS A 32 2.80 -13.91 -3.93
C HIS A 32 1.40 -13.30 -3.78
N ALA A 33 0.35 -14.11 -3.67
CA ALA A 33 -1.01 -13.62 -3.43
C ALA A 33 -1.13 -12.90 -2.08
N ILE A 34 -0.52 -13.42 -1.01
CA ILE A 34 -0.48 -12.75 0.31
C ILE A 34 0.28 -11.43 0.23
N LEU A 35 1.40 -11.40 -0.48
CA LEU A 35 2.21 -10.19 -0.65
C LEU A 35 1.44 -9.13 -1.43
N ILE A 36 0.80 -9.49 -2.55
CA ILE A 36 -0.05 -8.59 -3.33
C ILE A 36 -1.23 -8.09 -2.49
N ASP A 37 -1.92 -8.96 -1.76
CA ASP A 37 -3.05 -8.58 -0.90
C ASP A 37 -2.61 -7.63 0.22
N ARG A 38 -1.47 -7.90 0.88
CA ARG A 38 -0.90 -7.01 1.88
C ARG A 38 -0.45 -5.68 1.26
N TRP A 39 0.22 -5.71 0.13
CA TRP A 39 0.71 -4.52 -0.56
C TRP A 39 -0.44 -3.68 -1.08
N THR A 40 -1.47 -4.24 -1.69
CA THR A 40 -2.66 -3.49 -2.09
C THR A 40 -3.38 -2.93 -0.86
N LYS A 41 -3.53 -3.71 0.22
CA LYS A 41 -4.13 -3.27 1.49
C LYS A 41 -3.29 -2.28 2.28
N SER A 42 -1.99 -2.15 2.05
CA SER A 42 -1.09 -1.21 2.75
C SER A 42 -0.68 -0.04 1.87
N SER A 43 -0.59 -0.23 0.55
CA SER A 43 -0.31 0.81 -0.42
C SER A 43 -1.49 1.78 -0.51
N THR A 44 -2.74 1.34 -0.60
CA THR A 44 -3.85 2.32 -0.61
C THR A 44 -3.86 3.15 0.67
N PRO A 45 -3.82 2.55 1.88
CA PRO A 45 -3.90 3.35 3.10
C PRO A 45 -2.62 4.19 3.35
N LEU A 46 -1.42 3.66 3.14
CA LEU A 46 -0.17 4.44 3.31
C LEU A 46 -0.04 5.55 2.28
N HIS A 47 -0.43 5.32 1.02
CA HIS A 47 -0.51 6.39 0.02
C HIS A 47 -1.57 7.43 0.41
N CYS A 48 -2.74 7.03 0.92
CA CYS A 48 -3.73 7.98 1.45
C CYS A 48 -3.18 8.80 2.62
N LEU A 49 -2.38 8.20 3.50
CA LEU A 49 -1.73 8.90 4.62
C LEU A 49 -0.65 9.87 4.14
N ALA A 50 0.27 9.43 3.28
CA ALA A 50 1.30 10.28 2.69
C ALA A 50 0.68 11.44 1.89
N HIS A 51 -0.42 11.17 1.17
CA HIS A 51 -1.21 12.18 0.51
C HIS A 51 -1.80 13.16 1.53
N SER A 52 -2.49 12.67 2.56
CA SER A 52 -3.08 13.50 3.62
C SER A 52 -2.08 14.39 4.37
N LEU A 53 -0.81 13.99 4.46
CA LEU A 53 0.22 14.73 5.19
C LEU A 53 0.99 15.74 4.33
N ASN A 54 0.75 15.78 3.02
CA ASN A 54 1.46 16.70 2.14
C ASN A 54 0.83 18.11 2.17
N PRO A 55 1.52 19.15 2.66
CA PRO A 55 0.99 20.51 2.76
C PRO A 55 0.55 21.10 1.42
N ARG A 56 1.14 20.62 0.30
CA ARG A 56 0.78 21.07 -1.05
C ARG A 56 -0.70 20.90 -1.35
N TYR A 57 -1.34 19.85 -0.86
CA TYR A 57 -2.75 19.56 -1.17
C TYR A 57 -3.74 20.38 -0.33
N TYR A 58 -3.24 21.15 0.62
CA TYR A 58 -4.02 22.13 1.40
C TYR A 58 -3.85 23.55 0.88
N SER A 59 -2.96 23.76 -0.09
CA SER A 59 -2.74 25.06 -0.68
C SER A 59 -3.91 25.45 -1.59
N THR A 60 -4.19 26.74 -1.73
CA THR A 60 -5.28 27.20 -2.59
C THR A 60 -4.96 27.04 -4.08
N GLU A 61 -3.68 26.86 -4.45
CA GLU A 61 -3.27 26.63 -5.83
C GLU A 61 -3.62 25.21 -6.31
N TRP A 62 -3.53 24.21 -5.44
CA TRP A 62 -3.70 22.81 -5.86
C TRP A 62 -5.11 22.47 -6.38
N PRO A 63 -6.22 22.92 -5.75
CA PRO A 63 -7.58 22.74 -6.29
C PRO A 63 -7.85 23.54 -7.56
N ARG A 64 -7.06 24.59 -7.85
CA ARG A 64 -7.23 25.40 -9.08
C ARG A 64 -6.68 24.71 -10.33
N GLU A 65 -5.78 23.74 -10.15
CA GLU A 65 -5.19 22.99 -11.27
C GLU A 65 -6.20 22.01 -11.92
N ASP A 66 -7.23 21.56 -11.20
CA ASP A 66 -8.25 20.63 -11.72
C ASP A 66 -9.55 20.76 -10.88
N PRO A 67 -10.72 21.00 -11.52
CA PRO A 67 -11.99 21.20 -10.83
C PRO A 67 -12.48 19.97 -10.05
N ASN A 68 -11.95 18.77 -10.32
CA ASN A 68 -12.31 17.56 -9.56
C ASN A 68 -11.47 17.38 -8.28
N ARG A 69 -10.47 18.23 -8.04
CA ARG A 69 -9.59 18.12 -6.87
C ARG A 69 -10.27 18.68 -5.63
N ILE A 70 -10.36 17.84 -4.61
CA ILE A 70 -10.90 18.19 -3.30
C ILE A 70 -9.77 18.09 -2.28
N PRO A 71 -9.56 19.13 -1.44
CA PRO A 71 -8.57 19.09 -0.38
C PRO A 71 -8.70 17.82 0.47
N PRO A 72 -7.60 17.20 0.93
CA PRO A 72 -7.65 15.92 1.64
C PRO A 72 -8.57 15.88 2.88
N HIS A 73 -8.76 17.02 3.55
CA HIS A 73 -9.65 17.15 4.71
C HIS A 73 -11.15 17.25 4.35
N GLN A 74 -11.48 17.48 3.08
CA GLN A 74 -12.84 17.56 2.54
C GLN A 74 -13.22 16.30 1.75
N ASP A 75 -12.25 15.45 1.41
CA ASP A 75 -12.48 14.16 0.76
C ASP A 75 -12.82 13.09 1.82
N THR A 76 -14.10 12.68 1.85
CA THR A 76 -14.62 11.70 2.81
C THR A 76 -14.04 10.31 2.59
N GLU A 77 -13.90 9.87 1.32
CA GLU A 77 -13.32 8.56 1.03
C GLU A 77 -11.87 8.50 1.50
N LEU A 78 -11.10 9.55 1.21
CA LEU A 78 -9.71 9.65 1.63
C LEU A 78 -9.59 9.71 3.16
N THR A 79 -10.51 10.42 3.82
CA THR A 79 -10.59 10.49 5.29
C THR A 79 -10.86 9.11 5.91
N ASP A 80 -11.79 8.32 5.37
CA ASP A 80 -12.08 6.97 5.85
C ASP A 80 -10.89 6.02 5.70
N LYS A 81 -10.17 6.11 4.57
CA LYS A 81 -8.95 5.33 4.34
C LYS A 81 -7.86 5.74 5.32
N ARG A 82 -7.66 7.04 5.52
CA ARG A 82 -6.70 7.61 6.49
C ARG A 82 -6.98 7.12 7.90
N GLU A 83 -8.25 7.13 8.33
CA GLU A 83 -8.62 6.67 9.66
C GLU A 83 -8.31 5.18 9.85
N LYS A 84 -8.61 4.35 8.84
CA LYS A 84 -8.21 2.94 8.82
C LYS A 84 -6.68 2.76 8.91
N CYS A 85 -5.88 3.67 8.37
CA CYS A 85 -4.42 3.65 8.56
C CYS A 85 -4.05 3.89 10.01
N PHE A 86 -4.56 4.99 10.57
CA PHE A 86 -4.18 5.42 11.92
C PHE A 86 -4.54 4.36 12.94
N ARG A 87 -5.72 3.74 12.84
CA ARG A 87 -6.12 2.63 13.72
C ARG A 87 -5.21 1.39 13.62
N ARG A 88 -4.59 1.14 12.45
CA ARG A 88 -3.66 0.01 12.27
C ARG A 88 -2.25 0.30 12.80
N VAL A 89 -1.77 1.54 12.62
CA VAL A 89 -0.42 1.95 13.06
C VAL A 89 -0.39 2.26 14.56
N PHE A 90 -1.47 2.86 15.05
CA PHE A 90 -1.69 3.19 16.45
C PHE A 90 -2.96 2.47 16.92
N PRO A 91 -2.88 1.14 17.16
CA PRO A 91 -3.98 0.44 17.80
C PRO A 91 -4.21 1.08 19.17
N ASN A 92 -5.48 1.32 19.51
CA ASN A 92 -5.83 1.79 20.84
C ASN A 92 -5.33 0.75 21.86
N ALA A 93 -4.68 1.20 22.93
CA ALA A 93 -4.19 0.29 23.97
C ALA A 93 -5.32 -0.43 24.73
N ASP A 94 -6.56 0.03 24.54
CA ASP A 94 -7.76 -0.43 25.23
C ASP A 94 -8.69 -1.32 24.36
N GLU A 95 -8.23 -1.78 23.18
CA GLU A 95 -8.93 -2.74 22.31
C GLU A 95 -8.23 -4.11 22.27
#